data_AF-A0A8T1GT11-F1
#
_entry.id   AF-A0A8T1GT11-F1
#
_cell.length_a   1.000
_cell.length_b   1.000
_cell.length_c   1.000
_cell.angle_alpha   90.00
_cell.angle_beta   90.00
_cell.angle_gamma   90.00
#
_symmetry.space_group_name_H-M   'P 1'
#
loop_
_entity.id
_entity.type
_entity.pdbx_description
1 polymer ?
#
loop_
_entity_poly.entity_id
_entity_poly.type
_entity_poly.pdbx_seq_one_letter_code
_entity_poly.pdbx_strand_id
1 'polypeptide(L)'
;MAKSTIYSALDLRDGFYQILMRESDIALTAVSTPSGMLWEWLVMPQGLNNAPATFNICVTHLLRSVRDFAPSYFDDVFVHSRAVNGKTDVEVHKEHLRKLLGLMRVLSGRTAYALTQRRSE
;
A
#
# COMPACT_ATOMS: atom_id res chain seq x y z
N MET A 1 1.32 15.99 14.27
CA MET A 1 1.76 16.72 13.07
C MET A 1 2.22 18.16 13.34
N ALA A 2 1.42 19.07 13.92
CA ALA A 2 1.67 20.53 13.97
C ALA A 2 2.95 21.09 14.66
N LYS A 3 3.95 20.26 15.00
CA LYS A 3 5.23 20.68 15.62
C LYS A 3 6.46 20.01 15.00
N SER A 4 6.30 19.34 13.87
CA SER A 4 7.40 18.76 13.09
C SER A 4 7.94 19.80 12.11
N THR A 5 9.24 19.75 11.86
CA THR A 5 9.96 20.59 10.88
C THR A 5 10.25 19.84 9.59
N ILE A 6 10.29 18.50 9.66
CA ILE A 6 10.54 17.59 8.54
C ILE A 6 9.32 16.70 8.31
N TYR A 7 8.91 16.63 7.04
CA TYR A 7 7.82 15.80 6.55
C TYR A 7 8.25 15.06 5.30
N SER A 8 7.72 13.86 5.12
CA SER A 8 7.73 13.13 3.85
C SER A 8 6.31 12.67 3.54
N ALA A 9 5.95 12.64 2.26
CA ALA A 9 4.73 12.00 1.79
C ALA A 9 5.14 10.80 0.91
N LEU A 10 4.59 9.64 1.20
CA LEU A 10 4.76 8.43 0.39
C LEU A 10 3.42 8.13 -0.27
N ASP A 11 3.47 7.95 -1.57
CA ASP A 11 2.31 7.63 -2.41
C ASP A 11 2.31 6.13 -2.72
N LEU A 12 1.21 5.45 -2.38
CA LEU A 12 1.02 4.02 -2.58
C LEU A 12 0.34 3.71 -3.92
N ARG A 13 0.78 4.35 -5.01
CA ARG A 13 0.21 4.23 -6.38
C ARG A 13 -0.20 2.82 -6.78
N ASP A 14 0.72 1.87 -6.64
CA ASP A 14 0.53 0.48 -7.03
C ASP A 14 0.09 -0.42 -5.87
N GLY A 15 -0.35 0.17 -4.76
CA GLY A 15 -0.70 -0.55 -3.54
C GLY A 15 -1.88 -1.51 -3.71
N PHE A 16 -2.86 -1.15 -4.55
CA PHE A 16 -4.00 -2.02 -4.88
C PHE A 16 -3.53 -3.36 -5.43
N TYR A 17 -2.56 -3.33 -6.34
CA TYR A 17 -2.00 -4.52 -7.01
C TYR A 17 -1.12 -5.38 -6.09
N GLN A 18 -0.93 -5.02 -4.83
CA GLN A 18 -0.23 -5.83 -3.82
C GLN A 18 -1.19 -6.65 -2.94
N ILE A 19 -2.50 -6.43 -3.06
CA ILE A 19 -3.52 -7.15 -2.29
C ILE A 19 -4.09 -8.26 -3.16
N LEU A 20 -4.00 -9.51 -2.70
CA LEU A 20 -4.54 -10.67 -3.42
C LEU A 20 -6.06 -10.60 -3.49
N MET A 21 -6.62 -10.95 -4.65
CA MET A 21 -8.04 -11.25 -4.76
C MET A 21 -8.37 -12.53 -3.99
N ARG A 22 -9.57 -12.59 -3.43
CA ARG A 22 -10.12 -13.86 -2.94
C ARG A 22 -10.32 -14.79 -4.14
N GLU A 23 -9.89 -16.05 -4.03
CA GLU A 23 -9.94 -17.01 -5.14
C GLU A 23 -11.34 -17.16 -5.77
N SER A 24 -12.41 -17.15 -4.96
CA SER A 24 -13.80 -17.21 -5.44
C SER A 24 -14.24 -16.02 -6.27
N ASP A 25 -13.55 -14.89 -6.14
CA ASP A 25 -13.96 -13.60 -6.72
C ASP A 25 -13.10 -13.24 -7.95
N ILE A 26 -12.05 -14.02 -8.25
CA ILE A 26 -11.13 -13.80 -9.38
C ILE A 26 -11.91 -13.75 -10.70
N ALA A 27 -12.81 -14.70 -10.95
CA ALA A 27 -13.59 -14.76 -12.19
C ALA A 27 -14.52 -13.54 -12.39
N LEU A 28 -14.90 -12.86 -11.30
CA LEU A 28 -15.72 -11.64 -11.36
C LEU A 28 -14.94 -10.42 -11.87
N THR A 29 -13.61 -10.52 -11.91
CA THR A 29 -12.72 -9.46 -12.40
C THR A 29 -12.36 -9.63 -13.87
N ALA A 30 -13.01 -10.54 -14.59
CA ALA A 30 -12.72 -10.82 -15.99
C ALA A 30 -12.87 -9.56 -16.87
N VAL A 31 -11.85 -9.27 -17.67
CA VAL A 31 -11.82 -8.20 -18.67
C VAL A 31 -11.46 -8.74 -20.03
N SER A 32 -12.06 -8.19 -21.09
CA SER A 32 -11.78 -8.57 -22.48
C SER A 32 -10.77 -7.61 -23.11
N THR A 33 -9.77 -8.15 -23.80
CA THR A 33 -8.89 -7.36 -24.68
C THR A 33 -9.56 -7.11 -26.04
N PRO A 34 -9.06 -6.15 -26.85
CA PRO A 34 -9.55 -5.96 -28.23
C PRO A 34 -9.43 -7.20 -29.14
N SER A 35 -8.54 -8.15 -28.80
CA SER A 35 -8.42 -9.44 -29.50
C SER A 35 -9.48 -10.46 -29.09
N GLY A 36 -10.37 -10.12 -28.15
CA GLY A 36 -11.39 -11.03 -27.61
C GLY A 36 -10.86 -11.99 -26.54
N MET A 37 -9.61 -11.84 -26.09
CA MET A 37 -9.07 -12.68 -25.01
C MET A 37 -9.56 -12.19 -23.65
N LEU A 38 -9.98 -13.13 -22.81
CA LEU A 38 -10.41 -12.86 -21.44
C LEU A 38 -9.26 -13.02 -20.45
N TRP A 39 -9.13 -12.06 -19.55
CA TRP A 39 -8.12 -12.04 -18.48
C TRP A 39 -8.78 -11.74 -17.15
N GLU A 40 -8.32 -12.41 -16.10
CA GLU A 40 -8.80 -12.24 -14.73
C GLU A 40 -7.66 -11.67 -13.86
N TRP A 41 -8.01 -10.85 -12.88
CA TRP A 41 -7.06 -10.28 -11.92
C TRP A 41 -6.84 -11.21 -10.72
N LEU A 42 -5.58 -11.48 -10.41
CA LEU A 42 -5.15 -12.25 -9.24
C LEU A 42 -4.91 -11.34 -8.02
N VAL A 43 -4.73 -10.05 -8.27
CA VAL A 43 -4.58 -8.99 -7.28
C VAL A 43 -5.69 -7.97 -7.47
N MET A 44 -6.02 -7.19 -6.46
CA MET A 44 -7.14 -6.24 -6.49
C MET A 44 -6.88 -5.14 -7.53
N PRO A 45 -7.64 -5.08 -8.64
CA PRO A 45 -7.47 -4.02 -9.61
C PRO A 45 -8.08 -2.70 -9.12
N GLN A 46 -7.54 -1.60 -9.63
CA GLN A 46 -8.21 -0.31 -9.50
C GLN A 46 -9.55 -0.32 -10.25
N GLY A 47 -10.52 0.45 -9.77
CA GLY A 47 -11.84 0.58 -10.38
C GLY A 47 -12.93 -0.35 -9.83
N LEU A 48 -12.59 -1.33 -8.96
CA LEU A 48 -13.62 -2.03 -8.19
C LEU A 48 -14.23 -1.09 -7.14
N ASN A 49 -15.56 -1.16 -6.99
CA ASN A 49 -16.29 -0.29 -6.05
C ASN A 49 -15.74 -0.35 -4.62
N ASN A 50 -15.41 -1.55 -4.14
CA ASN A 50 -14.90 -1.75 -2.78
C ASN A 50 -13.37 -1.69 -2.66
N ALA A 51 -12.62 -1.49 -3.76
CA ALA A 51 -11.17 -1.50 -3.71
C ALA A 51 -10.58 -0.43 -2.76
N PRO A 52 -11.03 0.85 -2.79
CA PRO A 52 -10.51 1.88 -1.88
C PRO A 52 -10.74 1.56 -0.40
N ALA A 53 -11.91 1.01 -0.06
CA ALA A 53 -12.25 0.65 1.32
C ALA A 53 -11.38 -0.50 1.83
N THR A 54 -11.25 -1.57 1.04
CA THR A 54 -10.38 -2.72 1.37
C THR A 54 -8.93 -2.29 1.49
N PHE A 55 -8.43 -1.48 0.55
CA PHE A 55 -7.06 -0.98 0.57
C PHE A 55 -6.76 -0.16 1.83
N ASN A 56 -7.64 0.78 2.17
CA ASN A 56 -7.47 1.61 3.36
C ASN A 56 -7.45 0.78 4.66
N ILE A 57 -8.31 -0.24 4.78
CA ILE A 57 -8.30 -1.17 5.93
C ILE A 57 -6.94 -1.89 6.01
N CYS A 58 -6.43 -2.41 4.89
CA CYS A 58 -5.16 -3.12 4.84
C CYS A 58 -3.98 -2.21 5.24
N VAL A 59 -3.89 -1.01 4.67
CA VAL A 59 -2.82 -0.04 4.96
C VAL A 59 -2.89 0.44 6.41
N THR A 60 -4.07 0.81 6.89
CA THR A 60 -4.27 1.26 8.27
C THR A 60 -3.89 0.17 9.28
N HIS A 61 -4.23 -1.08 8.98
CA HIS A 61 -3.84 -2.22 9.82
C HIS A 61 -2.32 -2.45 9.81
N LEU A 62 -1.69 -2.43 8.64
CA LEU A 62 -0.23 -2.58 8.49
C LEU A 62 0.54 -1.49 9.25
N LEU A 63 0.08 -0.25 9.16
CA LEU A 63 0.76 0.92 9.72
C LEU A 63 0.39 1.20 11.18
N ARG A 64 -0.44 0.34 11.80
CA ARG A 64 -0.95 0.55 13.16
C ARG A 64 0.15 0.82 14.18
N SER A 65 1.31 0.15 14.08
CA SER A 65 2.44 0.32 15.01
C SER A 65 3.26 1.60 14.79
N VAL A 66 3.06 2.29 13.67
CA VAL A 66 3.79 3.52 13.29
C VAL A 66 2.87 4.72 13.10
N ARG A 67 1.56 4.56 13.32
CA ARG A 67 0.52 5.57 13.08
C ARG A 67 0.78 6.92 13.75
N ASP A 68 1.50 6.94 14.87
CA ASP A 68 1.76 8.15 15.65
C ASP A 68 2.71 9.11 14.93
N PHE A 69 3.55 8.60 14.02
CA PHE A 69 4.47 9.40 13.20
C PHE A 69 4.29 9.20 11.69
N ALA A 70 3.53 8.19 11.27
CA ALA A 70 3.24 7.85 9.88
C ALA A 70 1.72 7.58 9.66
N PRO A 71 0.83 8.54 9.93
CA PRO A 71 -0.59 8.39 9.60
C PRO A 71 -0.81 8.23 8.09
N SER A 72 -1.73 7.34 7.73
CA SER A 72 -2.21 7.16 6.35
C SER A 72 -3.54 7.88 6.12
N TYR A 73 -3.73 8.38 4.91
CA TYR A 73 -4.99 8.89 4.39
C TYR A 73 -5.17 8.41 2.95
N PHE A 74 -6.06 7.43 2.75
CA PHE A 74 -6.18 6.71 1.48
C PHE A 74 -4.81 6.21 0.99
N ASP A 75 -4.35 6.69 -0.17
CA ASP A 75 -3.13 6.24 -0.83
C ASP A 75 -1.88 6.98 -0.33
N ASP A 76 -2.05 8.04 0.48
CA ASP A 76 -0.95 8.82 1.02
C ASP A 76 -0.58 8.40 2.44
N VAL A 77 0.72 8.23 2.69
CA VAL A 77 1.28 8.07 4.03
C VAL A 77 2.17 9.27 4.34
N PHE A 78 1.80 10.01 5.38
CA PHE A 78 2.54 11.20 5.81
C PHE A 78 3.46 10.85 6.96
N VAL A 79 4.77 10.95 6.75
CA VAL A 79 5.76 10.79 7.81
C VAL A 79 6.12 12.15 8.36
N HIS A 80 6.00 12.33 9.67
CA HIS A 80 6.48 13.52 10.35
C HIS A 80 7.43 13.14 11.48
N SER A 81 8.38 14.00 11.80
CA SER A 81 9.41 13.70 12.81
C SER A 81 9.82 14.92 13.60
N ARG A 82 10.32 14.69 14.81
CA ARG A 82 10.79 15.73 15.71
C ARG A 82 11.90 15.16 16.58
N ALA A 83 12.92 15.97 16.84
CA ALA A 83 14.02 15.72 17.74
C ALA A 83 13.52 15.22 19.10
N VAL A 84 14.08 14.10 19.54
CA VAL A 84 13.83 13.46 20.83
C VAL A 84 15.09 12.74 21.28
N ASN A 85 15.30 12.61 22.59
CA ASN A 85 16.40 11.83 23.17
C ASN A 85 17.81 12.24 22.64
N GLY A 86 18.03 13.54 22.45
CA GLY A 86 19.31 14.08 21.95
C GLY A 86 19.57 13.89 20.45
N LYS A 87 18.64 13.26 19.71
CA LYS A 87 18.73 13.13 18.24
C LYS A 87 18.16 14.36 17.54
N THR A 88 18.75 14.71 16.41
CA THR A 88 18.25 15.74 15.49
C THR A 88 16.95 15.29 14.79
N ASP A 89 16.20 16.24 14.23
CA ASP A 89 15.00 15.95 13.43
C ASP A 89 15.30 14.97 12.28
N VAL A 90 16.45 15.12 11.63
CA VAL A 90 16.89 14.29 10.49
C VAL A 90 17.17 12.85 10.92
N GLU A 91 17.84 12.65 12.06
CA GLU A 91 18.14 11.30 12.56
C GLU A 91 16.87 10.54 12.92
N VAL A 92 15.94 11.20 13.62
CA VAL A 92 14.63 10.63 13.95
C VAL A 92 13.85 10.32 12.68
N HIS A 93 13.86 11.24 11.69
CA HIS A 93 13.15 11.04 10.43
C HIS A 93 13.67 9.83 9.65
N LYS A 94 15.00 9.64 9.59
CA LYS A 94 15.60 8.46 8.98
C LYS A 94 15.18 7.16 9.69
N GLU A 95 15.06 7.17 11.01
CA GLU A 95 14.58 6.01 11.77
C GLU A 95 13.10 5.72 11.51
N HIS A 96 12.25 6.75 11.46
CA HIS A 96 10.84 6.63 11.11
C HIS A 96 10.66 6.05 9.70
N LEU A 97 11.39 6.56 8.71
CA LEU A 97 11.37 6.05 7.34
C LEU A 97 11.83 4.58 7.28
N ARG A 98 12.91 4.21 7.97
CA ARG A 98 13.37 2.80 8.01
C ARG A 98 12.32 1.87 8.59
N LYS A 99 11.66 2.26 9.69
CA LYS A 99 10.58 1.47 10.30
C LYS A 99 9.39 1.35 9.34
N LEU A 100 8.96 2.45 8.74
CA LEU A 100 7.84 2.46 7.78
C LEU A 100 8.11 1.58 6.56
N LEU A 101 9.25 1.78 5.90
CA LEU A 101 9.65 1.01 4.71
C LEU A 101 9.88 -0.47 5.04
N GLY A 102 10.36 -0.77 6.25
CA GLY A 102 10.46 -2.14 6.76
C GLY A 102 9.10 -2.85 6.85
N LEU A 103 8.07 -2.16 7.34
CA LEU A 103 6.69 -2.69 7.36
C LEU A 103 6.13 -2.86 5.95
N MET A 104 6.32 -1.87 5.07
CA MET A 104 5.83 -1.94 3.68
C MET A 104 6.45 -3.09 2.88
N ARG A 105 7.67 -3.52 3.21
CA ARG A 105 8.31 -4.68 2.57
C ARG A 105 7.54 -5.99 2.79
N VAL A 106 6.73 -6.09 3.85
CA VAL A 106 5.85 -7.24 4.10
C VAL A 106 4.74 -7.35 3.05
N LEU A 107 4.24 -6.23 2.51
CA LEU A 107 3.28 -6.23 1.40
C LEU A 107 3.96 -6.71 0.11
N SER A 108 5.14 -6.16 -0.20
CA SER A 108 5.89 -6.50 -1.42
C SER A 108 6.33 -7.97 -1.48
N GLY A 109 6.56 -8.63 -0.33
CA GLY A 109 6.98 -10.03 -0.28
C GLY A 109 5.87 -11.07 -0.52
N ARG A 110 4.60 -10.66 -0.54
CA ARG A 110 3.44 -11.58 -0.68
C ARG A 110 2.91 -11.69 -2.11
N THR A 111 3.27 -10.75 -2.98
CA THR A 111 2.91 -10.73 -4.39
C THR A 111 4.19 -10.64 -5.21
N ALA A 112 4.64 -11.77 -5.76
CA ALA A 112 5.63 -11.72 -6.82
C ALA A 112 4.98 -10.96 -8.00
N TYR A 113 5.57 -9.84 -8.39
CA TYR A 113 5.14 -8.98 -9.52
C TYR A 113 4.86 -9.72 -10.84
N ALA A 114 5.20 -11.00 -10.94
CA ALA A 114 5.08 -11.81 -12.14
C ALA A 114 3.66 -12.34 -12.45
N LEU A 115 2.69 -12.27 -11.55
CA LEU A 115 1.35 -12.87 -11.74
C LEU A 115 0.22 -11.97 -11.24
N THR A 116 0.04 -10.78 -11.84
CA THR A 116 -1.09 -9.89 -11.52
C THR A 116 -2.39 -10.32 -12.19
N GLN A 117 -2.29 -11.00 -13.33
CA GLN A 117 -3.43 -11.51 -14.10
C GLN A 117 -3.14 -12.90 -14.67
N ARG A 118 -4.20 -13.66 -14.96
CA ARG A 118 -4.13 -14.90 -15.74
C ARG A 118 -5.15 -14.87 -16.87
N ARG A 119 -4.91 -15.69 -17.89
CA ARG A 119 -5.90 -15.92 -18.95
C ARG A 119 -7.08 -16.69 -18.35
N SER A 120 -8.31 -16.27 -18.66
CA SER A 120 -9.50 -17.06 -18.34
C SER A 120 -9.50 -18.34 -19.14
N GLU A 121 -9.84 -19.45 -18.48
CA GLU A 121 -10.16 -20.72 -19.16
C GLU A 121 -11.45 -20.60 -19.97
#